data_AF-A0A3N5PY57-F1
#
_entry.id   AF-A0A3N5PY57-F1
#
_cell.length_a   1.000
_cell.length_b   1.000
_cell.length_c   1.000
_cell.angle_alpha   90.00
_cell.angle_beta   90.00
_cell.angle_gamma   90.00
#
_symmetry.space_group_name_H-M   'P 1'
#
loop_
_entity.id
_entity.type
_entity.pdbx_description
1 polymer ?
#
loop_
_entity_poly.entity_id
_entity_poly.type
_entity_poly.pdbx_seq_one_letter_code
_entity_poly.pdbx_strand_id
1 'polypeptide(L)'
;MFLGHFGVAFAAKKIEPRLSLGTLVAAAIFVDLLWPLFLILGLEHVAIVPGITLMTPLDFHDYPITHSLIGALGWSVVGGMLIYGVNRVQR
;
A
#
# COMPACT_ATOMS: atom_id res chain seq x y z
N MET A 1 -7.43 5.12 -7.81
CA MET A 1 -6.82 3.94 -7.14
C MET A 1 -7.56 3.57 -5.86
N PHE A 2 -7.83 4.51 -4.95
CA PHE A 2 -8.50 4.25 -3.65
C PHE A 2 -9.73 3.34 -3.70
N LEU A 3 -10.74 3.66 -4.51
CA LEU A 3 -11.99 2.87 -4.56
C LEU A 3 -11.75 1.41 -4.99
N GLY A 4 -10.78 1.19 -5.88
CA GLY A 4 -10.36 -0.15 -6.31
C GLY A 4 -9.73 -0.95 -5.16
N HIS A 5 -8.86 -0.33 -4.37
CA HIS A 5 -8.24 -0.97 -3.19
C HIS A 5 -9.29 -1.43 -2.18
N PHE A 6 -10.27 -0.57 -1.87
CA PHE A 6 -11.37 -0.96 -0.99
C PHE A 6 -12.20 -2.11 -1.59
N GLY A 7 -12.50 -2.07 -2.89
CA GLY A 7 -13.20 -3.14 -3.58
C GLY A 7 -12.48 -4.50 -3.45
N VAL A 8 -11.16 -4.52 -3.63
CA VAL A 8 -10.34 -5.72 -3.44
C VAL A 8 -10.37 -6.17 -1.98
N ALA A 9 -10.27 -5.26 -1.00
CA ALA A 9 -10.35 -5.61 0.42
C ALA A 9 -11.71 -6.24 0.79
N PHE A 10 -12.81 -5.71 0.27
CA PHE A 10 -14.14 -6.30 0.45
C PHE A 10 -14.27 -7.68 -0.20
N ALA A 11 -13.75 -7.85 -1.42
CA ALA A 11 -13.72 -9.15 -2.08
C ALA A 11 -12.88 -10.16 -1.27
N ALA A 12 -11.70 -9.75 -0.80
CA ALA A 12 -10.83 -10.56 0.03
C ALA A 12 -11.49 -10.96 1.36
N LYS A 13 -12.34 -10.10 1.94
CA LYS A 13 -13.08 -10.41 3.17
C LYS A 13 -14.03 -11.58 3.00
N LYS A 14 -14.58 -11.78 1.80
CA LYS A 14 -15.38 -12.96 1.47
C LYS A 14 -14.51 -14.23 1.35
N ILE A 15 -13.28 -14.11 0.85
CA ILE A 15 -12.35 -15.22 0.64
C ILE A 15 -11.75 -15.69 1.97
N GLU A 16 -11.29 -14.75 2.80
CA GLU A 16 -10.70 -15.02 4.10
C GLU A 16 -11.45 -14.26 5.21
N PRO A 17 -12.58 -14.80 5.68
CA PRO A 17 -13.42 -14.12 6.66
C PRO A 17 -12.78 -14.06 8.06
N ARG A 18 -11.71 -14.81 8.35
CA ARG A 18 -11.03 -14.78 9.66
C ARG A 18 -10.24 -13.49 9.87
N LEU A 19 -9.76 -12.86 8.80
CA LEU A 19 -9.05 -11.59 8.88
C LEU A 19 -10.03 -10.44 9.11
N SER A 20 -9.68 -9.48 9.96
CA SER A 20 -10.51 -8.29 10.15
C SER A 20 -10.60 -7.47 8.85
N LEU A 21 -11.72 -6.78 8.63
CA LEU A 21 -11.85 -5.91 7.45
C LEU A 21 -10.76 -4.82 7.45
N GLY A 22 -10.43 -4.27 8.63
CA GLY A 22 -9.36 -3.29 8.79
C GLY A 22 -8.01 -3.82 8.33
N THR A 23 -7.67 -5.08 8.64
CA THR A 23 -6.43 -5.72 8.18
C THR A 23 -6.39 -5.83 6.66
N LEU A 24 -7.50 -6.24 6.03
CA LEU A 24 -7.58 -6.39 4.57
C LEU A 24 -7.53 -5.04 3.84
N VAL A 25 -8.17 -4.01 4.40
CA VAL A 25 -8.08 -2.65 3.88
C VAL A 25 -6.65 -2.15 4.01
N ALA A 26 -6.04 -2.26 5.20
CA ALA A 26 -4.65 -1.86 5.42
C ALA A 26 -3.67 -2.58 4.48
N ALA A 27 -3.90 -3.87 4.20
CA ALA A 27 -3.12 -4.62 3.22
C ALA A 27 -3.29 -4.07 1.79
N ALA A 28 -4.52 -3.72 1.39
CA ALA A 28 -4.81 -3.20 0.06
C ALA A 28 -4.23 -1.80 -0.20
N ILE A 29 -4.07 -0.97 0.84
CA ILE A 29 -3.46 0.36 0.76
C ILE A 29 -2.05 0.40 1.38
N PHE A 30 -1.42 -0.76 1.60
CA PHE A 30 -0.21 -0.85 2.42
C PHE A 30 0.93 0.01 1.86
N VAL A 31 1.14 -0.05 0.56
CA VAL A 31 2.17 0.72 -0.14
C VAL A 31 1.87 2.23 -0.09
N ASP A 32 0.59 2.61 -0.10
CA ASP A 32 0.13 4.00 0.07
C ASP A 32 0.40 4.53 1.49
N LEU A 33 0.48 3.65 2.50
CA LEU A 33 0.89 4.01 3.86
C LEU A 33 2.41 4.08 4.02
N LEU A 34 3.14 3.38 3.15
CA LEU A 34 4.57 3.17 3.27
C LEU A 34 5.39 4.27 2.59
N TRP A 35 4.97 4.74 1.42
CA TRP A 35 5.74 5.74 0.65
C TRP A 35 6.09 7.04 1.39
N PRO A 36 5.29 7.59 2.33
CA PRO A 36 5.70 8.83 3.01
C PRO A 36 6.99 8.63 3.83
N LEU A 37 7.23 7.42 4.34
CA LEU A 37 8.48 7.09 5.02
C LEU A 37 9.66 7.11 4.04
N PHE A 38 9.48 6.61 2.82
CA PHE A 38 10.50 6.60 1.79
C PHE A 38 10.83 8.01 1.28
N LEU A 39 9.83 8.90 1.23
CA LEU A 39 10.06 10.32 0.95
C LEU A 39 10.92 10.98 2.04
N ILE A 40 10.59 10.75 3.31
CA ILE A 40 11.32 11.33 4.45
C ILE A 40 12.78 10.86 4.43
N LEU A 41 13.01 9.61 4.01
CA LEU A 41 14.34 9.02 3.87
C LEU A 41 15.05 9.47 2.58
N GLY A 42 14.40 10.22 1.69
CA GLY A 42 14.97 10.64 0.40
C GLY A 42 15.24 9.49 -0.57
N LEU A 43 14.53 8.37 -0.43
CA LEU A 43 14.66 7.19 -1.29
C LEU A 43 13.70 7.24 -2.49
N GLU A 44 12.66 8.06 -2.40
CA GLU A 44 11.66 8.31 -3.43
C GLU A 44 11.34 9.80 -3.43
N HIS A 45 10.91 10.33 -4.57
CA HIS A 45 10.85 11.78 -4.76
C HIS A 45 9.50 12.26 -5.29
N VAL A 46 9.04 13.34 -4.68
CA VAL A 46 7.88 14.12 -5.12
C VAL A 46 8.24 15.60 -5.07
N ALA A 47 7.83 16.36 -6.07
CA ALA A 47 7.88 17.81 -6.03
C ALA A 47 6.49 18.38 -5.77
N ILE A 48 6.43 19.49 -5.02
CA ILE A 48 5.18 20.23 -4.81
C ILE A 48 5.12 21.34 -5.85
N VAL A 49 4.27 21.15 -6.86
CA VAL A 49 4.07 22.07 -7.99
C VAL A 49 2.59 22.47 -8.04
N PRO A 50 2.23 23.65 -7.49
CA PRO A 50 0.85 24.12 -7.52
C PRO A 50 0.30 24.20 -8.95
N GLY A 51 -0.90 23.69 -9.16
CA GLY A 51 -1.57 23.72 -10.47
C GLY A 51 -1.12 22.66 -11.48
N ILE A 52 -0.19 21.76 -11.12
CA ILE A 52 0.27 20.70 -12.03
C ILE A 52 -0.85 19.70 -12.38
N THR A 53 -1.73 19.38 -11.43
CA THR A 53 -2.96 18.64 -11.69
C THR A 53 -4.16 19.35 -11.09
N LEU A 54 -5.36 19.01 -11.57
CA LEU A 54 -6.62 19.51 -11.01
C LEU A 54 -6.91 19.03 -9.58
N MET A 55 -6.34 17.87 -9.19
CA MET A 55 -6.69 17.18 -7.94
C MET A 55 -5.63 17.33 -6.85
N THR A 56 -4.36 17.40 -7.22
CA THR A 56 -3.24 17.45 -6.27
C THR A 56 -2.10 18.34 -6.79
N PRO A 57 -1.36 19.05 -5.91
CA PRO A 57 -0.17 19.79 -6.30
C PRO A 57 1.09 18.91 -6.32
N LEU A 58 0.96 17.59 -6.41
CA LEU A 58 2.07 16.65 -6.31
C LEU A 58 2.53 16.20 -7.70
N ASP A 59 3.81 16.40 -7.98
CA ASP A 59 4.51 15.90 -9.16
C ASP A 59 5.35 14.69 -8.76
N PHE A 60 4.92 13.50 -9.17
CA PHE A 60 5.51 12.22 -8.76
C PHE A 60 6.67 11.85 -9.70
N HIS A 61 7.91 11.95 -9.22
CA HIS A 61 9.11 11.78 -10.06
C HIS A 61 9.51 10.30 -10.17
N ASP A 62 9.81 9.67 -9.04
CA ASP A 62 10.31 8.29 -8.99
C ASP A 62 9.87 7.56 -7.72
N TYR A 63 9.35 6.34 -7.94
CA TYR A 63 8.87 5.44 -6.90
C TYR A 63 9.32 3.98 -7.14
N PRO A 64 10.64 3.73 -7.30
CA PRO A 64 11.13 2.41 -7.66
C PRO A 64 10.97 1.36 -6.55
N ILE A 65 10.81 1.77 -5.28
CA ILE A 65 10.81 0.84 -4.14
C ILE A 65 9.39 0.50 -3.71
N THR A 66 8.51 1.49 -3.63
CA THR A 66 7.14 1.30 -3.18
C THR A 66 6.21 0.97 -4.34
N HIS A 67 6.29 1.69 -5.46
CA HIS A 67 5.30 1.60 -6.55
C HIS A 67 5.82 1.02 -7.87
N SER A 68 7.03 0.47 -7.93
CA SER A 68 7.43 -0.36 -9.07
C SER A 68 6.74 -1.73 -9.02
N LEU A 69 6.64 -2.41 -10.17
CA LEU A 69 6.07 -3.77 -10.21
C LEU A 69 6.82 -4.73 -9.26
N ILE A 70 8.15 -4.66 -9.26
CA ILE A 70 9.00 -5.51 -8.41
C ILE A 70 8.83 -5.10 -6.94
N GLY A 71 8.83 -3.81 -6.64
CA GLY A 71 8.64 -3.28 -5.29
C GLY A 71 7.29 -3.68 -4.71
N ALA A 72 6.20 -3.48 -5.45
CA ALA A 72 4.85 -3.85 -5.04
C ALA A 72 4.70 -5.36 -4.79
N LEU A 73 5.30 -6.20 -5.63
CA LEU A 73 5.34 -7.66 -5.40
C LEU A 73 6.14 -7.99 -4.13
N GLY A 74 7.30 -7.36 -3.94
CA GLY A 74 8.12 -7.53 -2.73
C GLY A 74 7.35 -7.19 -1.45
N TRP A 75 6.68 -6.03 -1.42
CA TRP A 75 5.85 -5.63 -0.27
C TRP A 75 4.63 -6.51 -0.06
N SER A 76 4.03 -7.02 -1.14
CA SER A 76 2.92 -7.99 -1.04
C SER A 76 3.36 -9.28 -0.35
N VAL A 77 4.55 -9.78 -0.70
CA VAL A 77 5.14 -10.96 -0.06
C VAL A 77 5.46 -10.68 1.41
N VAL A 78 6.12 -9.57 1.71
CA VAL A 78 6.48 -9.18 3.09
C VAL A 78 5.23 -9.02 3.95
N GLY A 79 4.24 -8.24 3.51
CA GLY A 79 2.99 -8.03 4.23
C GLY A 79 2.21 -9.34 4.43
N GLY A 80 2.15 -10.19 3.40
CA GLY A 80 1.54 -11.51 3.47
C GLY A 80 2.21 -12.42 4.51
N MET A 81 3.55 -12.46 4.52
CA MET A 81 4.32 -13.24 5.51
C MET A 81 4.11 -12.73 6.94
N LEU A 82 4.08 -11.41 7.14
CA LEU A 82 3.83 -10.81 8.46
C LEU A 82 2.45 -11.18 8.98
N ILE A 83 1.40 -11.01 8.16
CA ILE A 83 0.03 -11.38 8.54
C ILE A 83 -0.05 -12.88 8.81
N TYR A 84 0.56 -13.72 7.96
CA TYR A 84 0.57 -15.16 8.15
C TYR A 84 1.24 -15.57 9.47
N GLY A 85 2.42 -15.00 9.77
CA GLY A 85 3.15 -15.27 11.00
C GLY A 85 2.36 -14.88 12.25
N VAL A 86 1.79 -13.68 12.28
CA VAL A 86 0.97 -13.20 13.41
C VAL A 86 -0.24 -14.11 13.65
N ASN A 87 -0.95 -14.49 12.58
CA ASN A 87 -2.12 -15.37 12.71
C ASN A 87 -1.76 -16.81 13.11
N ARG A 88 -0.54 -17.28 12.83
CA ARG A 88 -0.07 -18.58 13.33
C ARG A 88 0.17 -18.57 14.84
N VAL A 89 0.64 -17.46 15.39
CA VAL A 89 0.90 -17.32 16.85
C VAL A 89 -0.41 -17.26 17.64
N GLN A 90 -1.49 -16.76 17.04
CA GLN A 90 -2.81 -16.63 17.67
C GLN A 90 -3.68 -17.90 17.59
N ARG A 91 -3.19 -18.97 16.96
CA ARG A 91 -3.87 -20.27 16.85
C ARG A 91 -3.24 -21.28 17.79
#